data_AF-A0A015JZX7-F1
#
_entry.id   AF-A0A015JZX7-F1
#
_cell.length_a   1.000
_cell.length_b   1.000
_cell.length_c   1.000
_cell.angle_alpha   90.00
_cell.angle_beta   90.00
_cell.angle_gamma   90.00
#
_symmetry.space_group_name_H-M   'P 1'
#
loop_
_entity.id
_entity.type
_entity.pdbx_description
1 polymer ?
#
loop_
_entity_poly.entity_id
_entity_poly.type
_entity_poly.pdbx_seq_one_letter_code
_entity_poly.pdbx_strand_id
1 'polypeptide(L)'
;MSRAHVFLPSVVVVRCNLFTSWYKKRFPHNSGLWYLIRHGVETKWENLRNSQYFFVYSQDNKKSEEEQIMNEFALNNIVANIQPSEDSDEREISLSIFETDHP
;
A
#
# COMPACT_ATOMS: atom_id res chain seq x y z
N MET A 1 -36.96 8.17 -11.69
CA MET A 1 -36.38 6.99 -11.00
C MET A 1 -35.08 7.43 -10.35
N SER A 2 -35.06 7.58 -9.03
CA SER A 2 -33.87 8.02 -8.29
C SER A 2 -32.87 6.86 -8.26
N ARG A 3 -31.72 6.99 -8.92
CA ARG A 3 -30.63 6.02 -8.77
C ARG A 3 -30.16 6.11 -7.32
N ALA A 4 -30.40 5.05 -6.55
CA ALA A 4 -29.73 4.88 -5.27
C ALA A 4 -28.22 4.79 -5.56
N HIS A 5 -27.49 5.85 -5.26
CA HIS A 5 -26.03 5.80 -5.25
C HIS A 5 -25.64 4.94 -4.05
N VAL A 6 -25.33 3.67 -4.31
CA VAL A 6 -24.66 2.82 -3.32
C VAL A 6 -23.29 3.44 -3.10
N PHE A 7 -23.10 4.08 -1.96
CA PHE A 7 -21.80 4.61 -1.55
C PHE A 7 -20.93 3.41 -1.17
N LEU A 8 -20.23 2.86 -2.16
CA LEU A 8 -19.24 1.83 -1.88
C LEU A 8 -18.07 2.53 -1.16
N PRO A 9 -17.63 2.01 0.01
CA PRO A 9 -16.50 2.59 0.70
C PRO A 9 -15.27 2.50 -0.20
N SER A 10 -14.49 3.58 -0.23
CA SER A 10 -13.23 3.63 -0.96
C SER A 10 -12.30 2.51 -0.49
N VAL A 11 -11.73 1.75 -1.43
CA VAL A 11 -10.88 0.58 -1.14
C VAL A 11 -9.49 0.80 -1.71
N VAL A 12 -8.47 0.45 -0.92
CA VAL A 12 -7.09 0.38 -1.38
C VAL A 12 -6.68 -1.08 -1.50
N VAL A 13 -6.25 -1.45 -2.71
CA VAL A 13 -5.67 -2.76 -2.99
C VAL A 13 -4.16 -2.62 -2.91
N VAL A 14 -3.56 -3.22 -1.88
CA VAL A 14 -2.13 -3.09 -1.60
C VAL A 14 -1.42 -4.36 -2.00
N ARG A 15 -0.46 -4.27 -2.91
CA ARG A 15 0.50 -5.32 -3.24
C ARG A 15 1.84 -4.99 -2.60
N CYS A 16 2.37 -5.85 -1.75
CA CYS A 16 3.71 -5.74 -1.19
C CYS A 16 4.62 -6.80 -1.80
N ASN A 17 5.85 -6.43 -2.14
CA ASN A 17 6.87 -7.32 -2.69
C ASN A 17 8.10 -7.30 -1.76
N LEU A 18 8.55 -8.48 -1.34
CA LEU A 18 9.77 -8.70 -0.56
C LEU A 18 10.63 -9.72 -1.31
N PHE A 19 11.71 -9.26 -1.94
CA PHE A 19 12.54 -10.07 -2.85
C PHE A 19 11.71 -10.81 -3.92
N THR A 20 11.68 -12.14 -3.89
CA THR A 20 10.92 -13.00 -4.82
C THR A 20 9.51 -13.32 -4.31
N SER A 21 9.16 -12.89 -3.10
CA SER A 21 7.88 -13.14 -2.45
C SER A 21 6.96 -11.93 -2.58
N TRP A 22 5.65 -12.15 -2.66
CA TRP A 22 4.67 -11.07 -2.70
C TRP A 22 3.41 -11.41 -1.90
N TYR A 23 2.66 -10.35 -1.57
CA TYR A 23 1.39 -10.42 -0.86
C TYR A 23 0.46 -9.32 -1.39
N LYS A 24 -0.83 -9.63 -1.53
CA LYS A 24 -1.86 -8.69 -1.99
C LYS A 24 -3.05 -8.75 -1.03
N LYS A 25 -3.51 -7.59 -0.55
CA LYS A 25 -4.71 -7.50 0.30
C LYS A 25 -5.48 -6.20 0.06
N ARG A 26 -6.78 -6.27 0.29
CA ARG A 26 -7.72 -5.15 0.20
C ARG A 26 -7.91 -4.55 1.59
N PHE A 27 -7.85 -3.23 1.67
CA PHE A 27 -8.07 -2.46 2.89
C PHE A 27 -9.09 -1.35 2.63
N PRO A 28 -9.93 -1.01 3.63
CA PRO A 28 -10.70 0.22 3.56
C PRO A 28 -9.74 1.42 3.52
N HIS A 29 -10.03 2.42 2.70
CA HIS A 29 -9.29 3.68 2.69
C HIS A 29 -9.76 4.54 3.88
N ASN A 30 -9.14 4.34 5.04
CA ASN A 30 -9.45 5.04 6.27
C ASN A 30 -8.18 5.39 7.07
N SER A 31 -8.34 6.15 8.15
CA SER A 31 -7.25 6.41 9.09
C SER A 31 -6.75 5.10 9.71
N GLY A 32 -5.47 4.81 9.53
CA GLY A 32 -4.84 3.58 10.04
C GLY A 32 -4.45 2.57 8.95
N LEU A 33 -4.61 2.94 7.68
CA LEU A 33 -4.19 2.12 6.54
C LEU A 33 -2.70 1.74 6.66
N TRP A 34 -1.83 2.66 7.09
CA TRP A 34 -0.41 2.39 7.31
C TRP A 34 -0.19 1.26 8.31
N TYR A 35 -0.87 1.32 9.46
CA TYR A 35 -0.79 0.29 10.49
C TYR A 35 -1.28 -1.05 9.95
N LEU A 36 -2.40 -1.07 9.23
CA LEU A 36 -2.98 -2.29 8.68
C LEU A 36 -2.08 -2.96 7.64
N ILE A 37 -1.41 -2.16 6.79
CA ILE A 37 -0.43 -2.66 5.83
C ILE A 37 0.77 -3.25 6.56
N ARG A 38 1.37 -2.50 7.51
CA ARG A 38 2.52 -2.97 8.31
C ARG A 38 2.20 -4.28 9.04
N HIS A 39 1.09 -4.31 9.75
CA HIS A 39 0.65 -5.51 10.47
C HIS A 39 0.44 -6.69 9.51
N GLY A 40 -0.17 -6.47 8.34
CA GLY A 40 -0.35 -7.51 7.33
C GLY A 40 0.97 -8.06 6.78
N VAL A 41 1.94 -7.18 6.55
CA VAL A 41 3.29 -7.49 6.09
C VAL A 41 4.06 -8.29 7.14
N GLU A 42 4.05 -7.85 8.40
CA GLU A 42 4.70 -8.55 9.53
C GLU A 42 4.02 -9.89 9.85
N THR A 43 2.72 -10.03 9.58
CA THR A 43 2.03 -11.33 9.68
C THR A 43 2.43 -12.27 8.55
N LYS A 44 2.71 -11.75 7.35
CA LYS A 44 3.11 -12.55 6.19
C LYS A 44 4.58 -12.96 6.26
N TRP A 45 5.45 -12.06 6.68
CA TRP A 45 6.90 -12.23 6.79
C TRP A 45 7.30 -11.93 8.23
N GLU A 46 7.19 -12.93 9.10
CA GLU A 46 7.39 -12.80 10.55
C GLU A 46 8.80 -12.27 10.91
N ASN A 47 9.80 -12.49 10.06
CA ASN A 47 11.15 -11.93 10.22
C ASN A 47 11.14 -10.40 10.28
N LEU A 48 10.23 -9.74 9.56
CA LEU A 48 10.15 -8.27 9.54
C LEU A 48 9.69 -7.68 10.87
N ARG A 49 9.01 -8.43 11.74
CA ARG A 49 8.53 -7.93 13.04
C ARG A 49 9.65 -7.44 13.94
N ASN A 50 10.84 -8.03 13.82
CA ASN A 50 12.01 -7.70 14.63
C ASN A 50 13.13 -7.02 13.83
N SER A 51 12.89 -6.70 12.55
CA SER A 51 13.87 -6.07 11.67
C SER A 51 13.51 -4.62 11.41
N GLN A 52 14.52 -3.80 11.12
CA GLN A 52 14.28 -2.50 10.52
C GLN A 52 14.05 -2.66 9.01
N TYR A 53 12.95 -2.10 8.53
CA TYR A 53 12.58 -2.15 7.11
C TYR A 53 11.77 -0.93 6.72
N PHE A 54 11.73 -0.64 5.43
CA PHE A 54 10.96 0.47 4.87
C PHE A 54 10.21 0.05 3.60
N PHE A 55 9.19 0.82 3.26
CA PHE A 55 8.42 0.67 2.04
C PHE A 55 8.87 1.69 1.01
N VAL A 56 8.95 1.25 -0.24
CA VAL A 56 9.19 2.11 -1.40
C VAL A 56 8.02 1.93 -2.37
N TYR A 57 7.42 3.04 -2.77
CA TYR A 57 6.50 3.11 -3.89
C TYR A 57 7.27 3.45 -5.16
N SER A 58 6.89 2.87 -6.29
CA SER A 58 7.43 3.24 -7.61
C SER A 58 6.26 3.52 -8.54
N GLN A 59 6.22 4.74 -9.06
CA GLN A 59 5.22 5.15 -10.04
C GLN A 59 5.62 4.61 -11.43
N ASP A 60 4.72 3.89 -12.09
CA ASP A 60 4.80 3.48 -13.50
C ASP A 60 5.99 2.61 -13.95
N ASN A 61 6.45 1.62 -13.15
CA ASN A 61 7.58 0.73 -13.51
C ASN A 61 8.87 1.48 -13.91
N LYS A 62 8.91 2.80 -13.76
CA LYS A 62 10.05 3.66 -14.04
C LYS A 62 10.75 3.86 -12.70
N LYS A 63 11.91 3.24 -12.56
CA LYS A 63 12.80 3.37 -11.39
C LYS A 63 13.19 4.81 -11.04
N SER A 64 12.90 5.79 -11.90
CA SER A 64 13.28 7.19 -11.70
C SER A 64 12.48 7.92 -10.63
N GLU A 65 11.36 7.36 -10.16
CA GLU A 65 10.48 7.97 -9.15
C GLU A 65 10.14 6.95 -8.05
N GLU A 66 11.18 6.41 -7.41
CA GLU A 66 11.04 5.61 -6.20
C GLU A 66 10.89 6.54 -4.98
N GLU A 67 9.76 6.46 -4.28
CA GLU A 67 9.45 7.25 -3.08
C GLU A 67 9.39 6.35 -1.85
N GLN A 68 10.24 6.63 -0.86
CA GLN A 68 10.17 5.96 0.43
C GLN A 68 8.96 6.46 1.24
N ILE A 69 8.09 5.55 1.65
CA ILE A 69 6.92 5.88 2.47
C ILE A 69 7.33 5.91 3.94
N MET A 70 7.41 7.12 4.50
CA MET A 70 7.88 7.33 5.87
C MET A 70 6.77 7.22 6.92
N ASN A 71 5.52 7.50 6.54
CA ASN A 71 4.39 7.55 7.47
C ASN A 71 3.04 7.46 6.74
N GLU A 72 1.97 7.42 7.54
CA GLU A 72 0.57 7.40 7.08
C GLU A 72 0.23 8.59 6.16
N PHE A 73 0.76 9.79 6.42
CA PHE A 73 0.47 10.96 5.59
C PHE A 73 1.07 10.82 4.19
N ALA A 74 2.32 10.37 4.08
CA ALA A 74 2.95 10.09 2.80
C ALA A 74 2.18 9.00 2.02
N LEU A 75 1.79 7.91 2.70
CA LEU A 75 0.99 6.86 2.09
C LEU A 75 -0.33 7.40 1.54
N ASN A 76 -1.07 8.18 2.34
CA ASN A 76 -2.37 8.70 1.93
C ASN A 76 -2.26 9.69 0.78
N ASN A 77 -1.20 10.50 0.71
CA ASN A 77 -0.95 11.37 -0.43
C ASN A 77 -0.70 10.56 -1.71
N ILE A 78 0.11 9.50 -1.64
CA ILE A 78 0.35 8.61 -2.78
C ILE A 78 -0.97 7.98 -3.23
N VAL A 79 -1.72 7.37 -2.29
CA VAL A 79 -3.01 6.74 -2.59
C VAL A 79 -4.00 7.72 -3.19
N ALA A 80 -4.07 8.96 -2.69
CA ALA A 80 -4.99 9.98 -3.20
C ALA A 80 -4.70 10.36 -4.67
N ASN A 81 -3.45 10.25 -5.11
CA ASN A 81 -3.02 10.53 -6.48
C ASN A 81 -3.24 9.34 -7.45
N ILE A 82 -3.55 8.15 -6.94
CA ILE A 82 -3.87 6.99 -7.77
C ILE A 82 -5.28 7.14 -8.31
N GLN A 83 -5.41 7.12 -9.64
CA GLN A 83 -6.71 7.12 -10.30
C GLN A 83 -7.45 5.82 -9.97
N PRO A 84 -8.70 5.89 -9.47
CA PRO A 84 -9.48 4.69 -9.23
C PRO A 84 -9.77 3.96 -10.56
N SER A 85 -9.98 2.64 -10.48
CA SER A 85 -10.38 1.84 -11.63
C SER A 85 -11.70 2.33 -12.26
N GLU A 86 -11.88 2.18 -13.57
CA GLU A 86 -13.05 2.71 -14.29
C GLU A 86 -14.40 2.25 -13.70
N ASP A 87 -14.46 1.03 -13.16
CA ASP A 87 -15.68 0.40 -12.66
C ASP A 87 -15.80 0.37 -11.13
N SER A 88 -14.83 0.90 -10.38
CA SER A 88 -14.87 0.90 -8.92
C SER A 88 -14.00 1.97 -8.27
N ASP A 89 -14.35 2.44 -7.07
CA ASP A 89 -13.52 3.35 -6.27
C ASP A 89 -12.30 2.64 -5.61
N GLU A 90 -11.79 1.61 -6.28
CA GLU A 90 -10.59 0.87 -5.90
C GLU A 90 -9.34 1.54 -6.45
N ARG A 91 -8.34 1.69 -5.58
CA ARG A 91 -7.01 2.20 -5.91
C ARG A 91 -5.99 1.11 -5.66
N GLU A 92 -5.23 0.72 -6.67
CA GLU A 92 -4.17 -0.29 -6.52
C GLU A 92 -2.80 0.37 -6.34
N ILE A 93 -2.12 0.02 -5.24
CA ILE A 93 -0.76 0.48 -4.93
C ILE A 93 0.17 -0.72 -4.82
N SER A 94 1.34 -0.61 -5.44
CA SER A 94 2.42 -1.61 -5.34
C SER A 94 3.59 -1.03 -4.54
N LEU A 95 3.98 -1.75 -3.49
CA LEU A 95 5.04 -1.39 -2.56
C LEU A 95 6.15 -2.45 -2.61
N SER A 96 7.39 -2.00 -2.66
CA SER A 96 8.58 -2.81 -2.43
C SER A 96 9.02 -2.67 -0.98
N ILE A 97 9.47 -3.76 -0.38
CA ILE A 97 9.98 -3.79 0.99
C ILE A 97 11.48 -4.02 0.94
N PHE A 98 12.22 -3.18 1.67
CA PHE A 98 13.66 -3.30 1.86
C PHE A 98 13.98 -3.37 3.34
N GLU A 99 14.74 -4.39 3.74
CA GLU A 99 15.36 -4.46 5.07
C GLU A 99 16.58 -3.53 5.08
N THR A 100 16.79 -2.82 6.18
CA THR A 100 18.06 -2.10 6.39
C THR A 100 19.02 -3.06 7.08
N ASP A 101 20.21 -3.23 6.53
CA ASP A 101 21.29 -3.90 7.26
C ASP A 101 21.55 -3.15 8.57
N HIS A 102 21.56 -3.87 9.69
CA HIS A 102 22.11 -3.34 10.93
C HIS A 102 23.61 -3.03 10.70
N PRO A 103 24.11 -1.85 11.07
CA PRO A 103 25.54 -1.54 11.03
C PRO A 103 26.36 -2.47 11.94
#